data_AF-A0A7Y5LTZ5-F1
#
_entry.id   AF-A0A7Y5LTZ5-F1
#
_cell.length_a   1.000
_cell.length_b   1.000
_cell.length_c   1.000
_cell.angle_alpha   90.00
_cell.angle_beta   90.00
_cell.angle_gamma   90.00
#
_symmetry.space_group_name_H-M   'P 1'
#
loop_
_entity.id
_entity.type
_entity.pdbx_description
1 polymer ?
#
loop_
_entity_poly.entity_id
_entity_poly.type
_entity_poly.pdbx_seq_one_letter_code
_entity_poly.pdbx_strand_id
1 'polypeptide(L)'
;MAYGAFEPIAKLEATYKINQNKTEEFIKSFDNKDIWTISIGFTIPTFFLFTDEKVKEYDKPEIKKNWADKYFDLVKPFDEFNYFKRTDIQVYLDSKENFDKNYESNWYYYYK
;
A
#
# COMPACT_ATOMS: atom_id res chain seq x y z
N MET A 1 -25.55 -16.39 -10.21
CA MET A 1 -24.17 -16.20 -10.69
C MET A 1 -23.45 -15.34 -9.66
N ALA A 2 -22.29 -15.78 -9.19
CA ALA A 2 -21.61 -15.25 -8.01
C ALA A 2 -20.84 -13.95 -8.32
N TYR A 3 -21.52 -12.80 -8.23
CA TYR A 3 -20.91 -11.48 -8.46
C TYR A 3 -19.75 -11.16 -7.49
N GLY A 4 -19.71 -11.78 -6.31
CA GLY A 4 -18.67 -11.53 -5.30
C GLY A 4 -17.29 -12.10 -5.61
N ALA A 5 -17.16 -13.08 -6.52
CA ALA A 5 -15.86 -13.65 -6.87
C ALA A 5 -15.03 -12.75 -7.80
N PHE A 6 -15.68 -11.79 -8.47
CA PHE A 6 -15.05 -10.95 -9.50
C PHE A 6 -14.40 -9.69 -8.93
N GLU A 7 -14.98 -9.10 -7.88
CA GLU A 7 -14.47 -7.87 -7.26
C GLU A 7 -13.01 -8.00 -6.77
N PRO A 8 -12.61 -9.05 -6.02
CA PRO A 8 -11.22 -9.18 -5.57
C PRO A 8 -10.23 -9.33 -6.72
N ILE A 9 -10.61 -10.04 -7.79
CA ILE A 9 -9.78 -10.24 -8.98
C ILE A 9 -9.58 -8.91 -9.71
N ALA A 10 -10.67 -8.17 -9.95
CA ALA A 10 -10.62 -6.87 -10.61
C ALA A 10 -9.79 -5.84 -9.81
N LYS A 11 -9.90 -5.84 -8.47
CA LYS A 11 -9.04 -5.00 -7.63
C LYS A 11 -7.57 -5.37 -7.75
N LEU A 12 -7.26 -6.66 -7.77
CA LEU A 12 -5.89 -7.16 -7.94
C LEU A 12 -5.31 -6.76 -9.31
N GLU A 13 -6.07 -6.96 -10.38
CA GLU A 13 -5.68 -6.54 -11.74
C GLU A 13 -5.41 -5.04 -11.83
N ALA A 14 -6.24 -4.19 -11.19
CA ALA A 14 -6.00 -2.76 -11.13
C ALA A 14 -4.69 -2.43 -10.42
N THR A 15 -4.39 -3.11 -9.30
CA THR A 15 -3.12 -2.90 -8.57
C THR A 15 -1.89 -3.36 -9.37
N TYR A 16 -1.98 -4.44 -10.14
CA TYR A 16 -0.88 -4.91 -11.01
C TYR A 16 -0.55 -3.97 -12.17
N LYS A 17 -1.46 -3.07 -12.54
CA LYS A 17 -1.17 -2.01 -13.53
C LYS A 17 -0.31 -0.87 -12.93
N ILE A 18 -0.14 -0.82 -11.61
CA ILE A 18 0.77 0.12 -10.94
C ILE A 18 2.19 -0.45 -11.02
N ASN A 19 2.96 0.02 -12.01
CA ASN A 19 4.34 -0.39 -12.20
C ASN A 19 5.30 0.30 -11.20
N GLN A 20 6.55 -0.15 -11.19
CA GLN A 20 7.58 0.39 -10.31
C GLN A 20 7.77 1.91 -10.44
N ASN A 21 7.76 2.45 -11.67
CA ASN A 21 7.91 3.90 -11.87
C ASN A 21 6.79 4.69 -11.18
N LYS A 22 5.53 4.24 -11.30
CA LYS A 22 4.39 4.87 -10.62
C LYS A 22 4.48 4.72 -9.11
N THR A 23 4.97 3.59 -8.61
CA THR A 23 5.23 3.40 -7.18
C THR A 23 6.30 4.36 -6.67
N GLU A 24 7.39 4.56 -7.41
CA GLU A 24 8.46 5.50 -7.04
C GLU A 24 7.98 6.96 -7.08
N GLU A 25 7.20 7.36 -8.09
CA GLU A 25 6.55 8.67 -8.15
C GLU A 25 5.57 8.86 -6.99
N PHE A 26 4.81 7.82 -6.66
CA PHE A 26 3.89 7.83 -5.54
C PHE A 26 4.63 8.04 -4.21
N ILE A 27 5.71 7.30 -3.95
CA ILE A 27 6.57 7.49 -2.76
C ILE A 27 7.09 8.93 -2.70
N LYS A 28 7.61 9.46 -3.80
CA LYS A 28 8.10 10.85 -3.88
C LYS A 28 7.00 11.89 -3.59
N SER A 29 5.74 11.61 -3.93
CA SER A 29 4.60 12.52 -3.69
C SER A 29 4.26 12.75 -2.21
N PHE A 30 4.82 11.95 -1.30
CA PHE A 30 4.67 12.17 0.14
C PHE A 30 5.66 13.18 0.70
N ASP A 31 6.77 13.43 0.00
CA ASP A 31 7.91 14.25 0.49
C ASP A 31 8.32 13.87 1.92
N ASN A 32 8.27 12.56 2.23
CA ASN A 32 8.47 12.04 3.56
C ASN A 32 9.71 11.15 3.60
N LYS A 33 10.79 11.67 4.20
CA LYS A 33 12.07 10.97 4.36
C LYS A 33 12.02 9.74 5.28
N ASP A 34 10.96 9.59 6.07
CA ASP A 34 10.80 8.45 6.97
C ASP A 34 10.23 7.22 6.23
N ILE A 35 9.64 7.40 5.04
CA ILE A 35 9.16 6.31 4.17
C ILE A 35 10.36 5.72 3.42
N TRP A 36 10.57 4.41 3.59
CA TRP A 36 11.56 3.65 2.83
C TRP A 36 11.00 3.18 1.49
N THR A 37 9.85 2.50 1.52
CA THR A 37 9.19 1.99 0.30
C THR A 37 7.70 1.75 0.56
N ILE A 38 6.94 1.52 -0.51
CA ILE A 38 5.53 1.13 -0.44
C ILE A 38 5.36 -0.14 -1.27
N SER A 39 4.87 -1.20 -0.64
CA SER A 39 4.56 -2.44 -1.32
C SER A 39 3.10 -2.47 -1.76
N ILE A 40 2.89 -2.44 -3.07
CA ILE A 40 1.57 -2.47 -3.72
C ILE A 40 1.46 -3.84 -4.42
N GLY A 41 1.40 -4.91 -3.62
CA GLY A 41 1.33 -6.30 -4.12
C GLY A 41 -0.05 -6.94 -4.02
N PHE A 42 -0.97 -6.27 -3.33
CA PHE A 42 -2.34 -6.71 -3.04
C PHE A 42 -3.29 -5.51 -3.06
N THR A 43 -4.56 -5.74 -2.74
CA THR A 43 -5.60 -4.69 -2.66
C THR A 43 -5.26 -3.58 -1.65
N ILE A 44 -4.59 -3.92 -0.55
CA ILE A 44 -4.22 -3.00 0.53
C ILE A 44 -2.69 -2.79 0.49
N PRO A 45 -2.21 -1.55 0.32
CA PRO A 45 -0.78 -1.28 0.27
C PRO A 45 -0.18 -1.27 1.70
N THR A 46 1.08 -1.69 1.79
CA THR A 46 1.87 -1.57 3.03
C THR A 46 2.96 -0.52 2.84
N PHE A 47 2.95 0.50 3.68
CA PHE A 47 3.96 1.54 3.75
C PHE A 47 5.05 1.11 4.73
N PHE A 48 6.27 0.98 4.23
CA PHE A 48 7.42 0.67 5.05
C PHE A 48 8.13 1.94 5.45
N LEU A 49 8.25 2.17 6.75
CA LEU A 49 9.07 3.23 7.32
C LEU A 49 10.46 2.70 7.67
N PHE A 50 11.43 3.58 7.85
CA PHE A 50 12.78 3.11 8.17
C PHE A 50 12.87 2.38 9.52
N THR A 51 12.12 2.81 10.54
CA THR A 51 12.22 2.26 11.91
C THR A 51 10.86 1.94 12.54
N ASP A 52 10.86 1.06 13.53
CA ASP A 52 9.68 0.70 14.32
C ASP A 52 9.12 1.90 15.10
N GLU A 53 9.99 2.82 15.50
CA GLU A 53 9.60 4.06 16.17
C GLU A 53 8.77 4.95 15.23
N LYS A 54 9.22 5.09 13.97
CA LYS A 54 8.46 5.82 12.96
C LYS A 54 7.12 5.15 12.69
N VAL A 55 7.04 3.82 12.65
CA VAL A 55 5.73 3.14 12.51
C VAL A 55 4.76 3.60 13.59
N LYS A 56 5.18 3.65 14.86
CA LYS A 56 4.34 4.12 15.97
C LYS A 56 3.97 5.60 15.86
N GLU A 57 4.87 6.45 15.36
CA GLU A 57 4.61 7.88 15.15
C GLU A 57 3.53 8.12 14.09
N TYR A 58 3.57 7.34 13.01
CA TYR A 58 2.67 7.48 11.85
C TYR A 58 1.42 6.58 11.93
N ASP A 59 1.33 5.63 12.87
CA ASP A 59 0.15 4.79 13.11
C ASP A 59 -0.97 5.56 13.84
N LYS A 60 -1.33 6.70 13.26
CA LYS A 60 -2.42 7.56 13.69
C LYS A 60 -3.53 7.54 12.64
N PRO A 61 -4.82 7.48 13.06
CA PRO A 61 -5.93 7.40 12.12
C PRO A 61 -5.94 8.51 11.05
N GLU A 62 -5.58 9.74 11.41
CA GLU A 62 -5.55 10.89 10.50
C GLU A 62 -4.47 10.77 9.42
N ILE A 63 -3.30 10.25 9.79
CA ILE A 63 -2.18 10.02 8.86
C ILE A 63 -2.54 8.90 7.90
N LYS A 64 -3.01 7.76 8.45
CA LYS A 64 -3.42 6.60 7.64
C LYS A 64 -4.55 6.93 6.70
N LYS A 65 -5.51 7.75 7.13
CA LYS A 65 -6.58 8.24 6.27
C LYS A 65 -6.04 9.08 5.11
N ASN A 66 -5.14 10.03 5.38
CA ASN A 66 -4.49 10.83 4.33
C ASN A 66 -3.72 9.96 3.32
N TRP A 67 -3.03 8.92 3.79
CA TRP A 67 -2.29 8.00 2.92
C TRP A 67 -3.23 7.09 2.12
N ALA A 68 -4.31 6.62 2.73
CA ALA A 68 -5.39 5.88 2.05
C ALA A 68 -6.05 6.73 0.96
N ASP A 69 -6.32 8.00 1.23
CA ASP A 69 -6.88 8.95 0.27
C ASP A 69 -5.94 9.15 -0.94
N LYS A 70 -4.64 9.31 -0.70
CA LYS A 70 -3.63 9.40 -1.76
C LYS A 70 -3.52 8.10 -2.57
N TYR A 71 -3.58 6.95 -1.91
CA TYR A 71 -3.56 5.65 -2.60
C TYR A 71 -4.81 5.43 -3.44
N PHE A 72 -5.98 5.86 -2.96
CA PHE A 72 -7.20 5.84 -3.75
C PHE A 72 -7.01 6.61 -5.06
N ASP A 73 -6.44 7.81 -5.01
CA ASP A 73 -6.18 8.63 -6.20
C ASP A 73 -5.17 7.97 -7.17
N LEU A 74 -4.20 7.23 -6.64
CA LEU A 74 -3.25 6.45 -7.45
C LEU A 74 -3.91 5.29 -8.20
N VAL A 75 -4.74 4.49 -7.51
CA VAL A 75 -5.34 3.27 -8.09
C VAL A 75 -6.56 3.60 -8.95
N LYS A 76 -7.24 4.72 -8.69
CA LYS A 76 -8.52 5.05 -9.33
C LYS A 76 -8.53 5.02 -10.86
N PRO A 77 -7.49 5.52 -11.56
CA PRO A 77 -7.44 5.46 -13.02
C PRO A 77 -7.41 4.03 -13.60
N PHE A 78 -7.08 3.03 -12.79
CA PHE A 78 -7.00 1.62 -13.20
C PHE A 78 -8.22 0.80 -12.77
N ASP A 79 -9.10 1.39 -11.97
CA ASP A 79 -10.33 0.78 -11.44
C ASP A 79 -11.47 0.83 -12.47
N GLU A 80 -11.40 -0.04 -13.47
CA GLU A 80 -12.36 -0.11 -14.59
C GLU A 80 -13.82 -0.31 -14.15
N PHE A 81 -14.02 -0.97 -13.00
CA PHE A 81 -15.34 -1.37 -12.51
C PHE A 81 -15.82 -0.55 -11.31
N ASN A 82 -15.08 0.49 -10.92
CA ASN A 82 -15.42 1.37 -9.80
C ASN A 82 -15.55 0.61 -8.45
N TYR A 83 -14.75 -0.43 -8.24
CA TYR A 83 -14.76 -1.27 -7.03
C TYR A 83 -13.99 -0.64 -5.86
N PHE A 84 -13.03 0.25 -6.13
CA PHE A 84 -12.38 0.98 -5.04
C PHE A 84 -13.30 2.10 -4.56
N LYS A 85 -13.57 2.11 -3.26
CA LYS A 85 -14.29 3.18 -2.56
C LYS A 85 -13.33 3.89 -1.64
N ARG A 86 -13.33 5.23 -1.68
CA ARG A 86 -12.43 6.07 -0.88
C ARG A 86 -12.59 5.83 0.62
N THR A 87 -13.81 5.55 1.08
CA THR A 87 -14.12 5.24 2.49
C THR A 87 -13.60 3.89 2.98
N ASP A 88 -13.33 2.97 2.05
CA ASP A 88 -13.05 1.57 2.35
C ASP A 88 -11.57 1.24 2.16
N ILE A 89 -10.79 2.18 1.60
CA ILE A 89 -9.35 2.01 1.46
C ILE A 89 -8.70 2.04 2.83
N GLN A 90 -7.84 1.06 3.05
CA GLN A 90 -6.97 0.97 4.20
C GLN A 90 -5.52 1.02 3.74
N VAL A 91 -4.62 1.32 4.66
CA VAL A 91 -3.17 1.20 4.47
C VAL A 91 -2.58 0.50 5.69
N TYR A 92 -1.63 -0.38 5.45
CA TYR A 92 -0.82 -0.97 6.51
C TYR A 92 0.50 -0.22 6.66
N LEU A 93 1.04 -0.26 7.87
CA LEU A 93 2.34 0.28 8.19
C LEU A 93 3.23 -0.86 8.68
N ASP A 94 4.46 -0.86 8.22
CA ASP A 94 5.51 -1.76 8.70
C ASP A 94 6.85 -1.03 8.65
N SER A 95 7.93 -1.65 9.10
CA SER A 95 9.24 -1.05 9.11
C SER A 95 10.27 -1.88 8.33
N LYS A 96 11.28 -1.18 7.81
CA LYS A 96 12.49 -1.80 7.28
C LYS A 96 13.22 -2.57 8.39
N GLU A 97 13.24 -2.06 9.62
CA GLU A 97 13.83 -2.76 10.76
C GLU A 97 13.19 -4.14 10.99
N ASN A 98 11.87 -4.23 10.95
CA ASN A 98 11.12 -5.48 11.07
C ASN A 98 11.41 -6.40 9.88
N PHE A 99 11.36 -5.85 8.66
CA PHE A 99 11.71 -6.56 7.42
C PHE A 99 13.12 -7.15 7.45
N ASP A 100 14.10 -6.39 7.92
CA ASP A 100 15.49 -6.81 8.00
C ASP A 100 15.69 -7.89 9.09
N LYS A 101 15.10 -7.69 10.28
CA LYS A 101 15.33 -8.55 11.46
C LYS A 101 14.55 -9.86 11.41
N ASN A 102 13.29 -9.81 11.00
CA ASN A 102 12.35 -10.93 11.11
C ASN A 102 12.11 -11.64 9.77
N TYR A 103 12.49 -11.02 8.66
CA TYR A 103 12.23 -11.55 7.31
C TYR A 103 13.48 -11.61 6.42
N GLU A 104 14.67 -11.45 7.01
CA GLU A 104 15.96 -11.56 6.30
C GLU A 104 16.06 -10.66 5.05
N SER A 105 15.40 -9.50 5.08
CA SER A 105 15.30 -8.60 3.93
C SER A 105 14.67 -9.25 2.68
N ASN A 106 13.82 -10.26 2.86
CA ASN A 106 13.27 -11.09 1.78
C ASN A 106 11.74 -10.97 1.69
N TRP A 107 11.25 -10.44 0.57
CA TRP A 107 9.82 -10.29 0.28
C TRP A 107 9.06 -11.63 0.24
N TYR A 108 9.71 -12.72 -0.15
CA TYR A 108 9.09 -14.04 -0.09
C TYR A 108 8.81 -14.46 1.35
N TYR A 109 9.73 -14.20 2.29
CA TYR A 109 9.49 -14.50 3.71
C TYR A 109 8.48 -13.55 4.33
N TYR A 110 8.46 -12.30 3.90
CA TYR A 110 7.48 -11.32 4.36
C TYR A 110 6.04 -11.69 4.01
N TYR A 111 5.83 -12.27 2.83
CA TYR A 111 4.50 -12.65 2.34
C TYR A 111 4.13 -14.13 2.54
N LYS A 112 5.00 -14.91 3.19
CA LYS A 112 4.78 -16.33 3.47
C LYS A 112 3.83 -16.52 4.65
#